data_AF-A0A0D2PXF1-F1
#
_entry.id   AF-A0A0D2PXF1-F1
#
_cell.length_a   1.000
_cell.length_b   1.000
_cell.length_c   1.000
_cell.angle_alpha   90.00
_cell.angle_beta   90.00
_cell.angle_gamma   90.00
#
_symmetry.space_group_name_H-M   'P 1'
#
loop_
_entity.id
_entity.type
_entity.pdbx_description
1 polymer ?
#
loop_
_entity_poly.entity_id
_entity_poly.type
_entity_poly.pdbx_seq_one_letter_code
_entity_poly.pdbx_strand_id
1 'polypeptide(L)'
;MARTMIVKLLGRQISYLNMVNILQSIWRTNQPLQIIDLENDHFSVKFQNEEEYLTVLSGKPWAIYGHYLTIRPWTLDLTSN
;
A
#
# COMPACT_ATOMS: atom_id res chain seq x y z
N MET A 1 13.77 4.18 -9.48
CA MET A 1 12.33 3.91 -9.68
C MET A 1 11.60 4.15 -8.37
N ALA A 2 10.41 4.76 -8.38
CA ALA A 2 9.64 4.97 -7.16
C ALA A 2 9.02 3.63 -6.71
N ARG A 3 9.50 3.08 -5.59
CA ARG A 3 9.00 1.82 -4.99
C ARG A 3 7.88 2.12 -3.99
N THR A 4 6.95 2.98 -4.39
CA THR A 4 5.89 3.49 -3.54
C THR A 4 4.54 3.14 -4.15
N MET A 5 3.59 2.72 -3.33
CA MET A 5 2.20 2.48 -3.71
C MET A 5 1.25 3.22 -2.79
N ILE A 6 0.08 3.59 -3.31
CA ILE A 6 -1.04 4.09 -2.55
C ILE A 6 -1.94 2.91 -2.21
N VAL A 7 -2.31 2.79 -0.95
CA VAL A 7 -3.30 1.84 -0.48
C VAL A 7 -4.46 2.50 0.22
N LYS A 8 -5.63 1.88 0.09
CA LYS A 8 -6.87 2.32 0.74
C LYS A 8 -7.79 1.13 0.97
N LEU A 9 -8.43 1.10 2.13
CA LEU A 9 -9.45 0.10 2.46
C LEU A 9 -10.82 0.60 1.98
N LEU A 10 -11.53 -0.21 1.19
CA LEU A 10 -12.85 0.17 0.66
C LEU A 10 -13.97 -0.12 1.64
N GLY A 11 -14.89 0.84 1.78
CA GLY A 11 -16.11 0.68 2.58
C GLY A 11 -15.89 0.77 4.09
N ARG A 12 -14.66 1.07 4.55
CA ARG A 12 -14.38 1.30 5.97
C ARG A 12 -13.15 2.19 6.15
N GLN A 13 -13.27 3.15 7.06
CA GLN A 13 -12.13 3.91 7.56
C GLN A 13 -11.33 3.08 8.58
N ILE A 14 -10.01 3.15 8.48
CA ILE A 14 -9.08 2.42 9.35
C ILE A 14 -8.05 3.38 9.92
N SER A 15 -7.73 3.24 11.20
CA SER A 15 -6.69 4.03 11.84
C SER A 15 -5.31 3.67 11.27
N TYR A 16 -4.40 4.64 11.25
CA TYR A 16 -3.02 4.46 10.80
C TYR A 16 -2.35 3.23 11.44
N LEU A 17 -2.43 3.09 12.76
CA LEU A 17 -1.80 1.96 13.48
C LEU A 17 -2.34 0.61 13.01
N ASN A 18 -3.66 0.51 12.80
CA ASN A 18 -4.28 -0.72 12.32
C ASN A 18 -3.87 -1.02 10.87
N MET A 19 -3.80 0.01 10.01
CA MET A 19 -3.31 -0.15 8.64
C MET A 19 -1.86 -0.67 8.64
N VAL A 20 -0.96 -0.07 9.43
CA VAL A 20 0.44 -0.50 9.56
C VAL A 20 0.53 -1.97 9.98
N ASN A 21 -0.18 -2.35 11.05
CA ASN A 21 -0.16 -3.71 11.57
C ASN A 21 -0.66 -4.73 10.53
N ILE A 22 -1.72 -4.38 9.79
CA ILE A 22 -2.29 -5.27 8.78
C ILE A 22 -1.31 -5.43 7.62
N LEU A 23 -0.78 -4.33 7.07
CA LEU A 23 0.16 -4.36 5.96
C LEU A 23 1.42 -5.16 6.29
N GLN A 24 1.98 -4.98 7.49
CA GLN A 24 3.11 -5.77 7.97
C GLN A 24 2.76 -7.26 8.09
N SER A 25 1.54 -7.59 8.52
CA SER A 25 1.08 -8.96 8.68
C SER A 25 0.84 -9.68 7.34
N ILE A 26 0.21 -9.00 6.36
CA ILE A 26 -0.18 -9.61 5.09
C ILE A 26 0.95 -9.64 4.06
N TRP A 27 1.83 -8.62 4.05
CA TRP A 27 2.90 -8.53 3.06
C TRP A 27 4.21 -9.15 3.51
N ARG A 28 4.37 -9.43 4.82
CA ARG A 28 5.51 -10.18 5.40
C ARG A 28 6.86 -9.76 4.81
N THR A 29 7.10 -8.45 4.72
CA THR A 29 8.33 -7.93 4.13
C THR A 29 9.50 -8.19 5.06
N ASN A 30 10.66 -8.53 4.49
CA ASN A 30 11.89 -8.71 5.24
C ASN A 30 12.43 -7.37 5.77
N GLN A 31 12.07 -6.27 5.11
CA GLN A 31 12.47 -4.92 5.50
C GLN A 31 11.27 -4.09 5.96
N PRO A 32 11.49 -3.13 6.89
CA PRO A 32 10.42 -2.28 7.38
C PRO A 32 9.87 -1.40 6.26
N LEU A 33 8.54 -1.42 6.14
CA LEU A 33 7.78 -0.55 5.24
C LEU A 33 7.73 0.86 5.80
N GLN A 34 7.95 1.86 4.94
CA GLN A 34 7.69 3.26 5.29
C GLN A 34 6.26 3.58 4.88
N ILE A 35 5.39 3.79 5.87
CA ILE A 35 3.97 4.07 5.65
C ILE A 35 3.71 5.52 6.06
N ILE A 36 3.07 6.29 5.19
CA ILE A 36 2.71 7.68 5.45
C ILE A 36 1.20 7.81 5.23
N ASP A 37 0.52 8.35 6.22
CA ASP A 37 -0.89 8.69 6.13
C ASP A 37 -1.09 9.87 5.17
N LEU A 38 -2.06 9.75 4.27
CA LEU A 38 -2.46 10.78 3.32
C LEU A 38 -3.92 11.16 3.60
N GLU A 39 -4.40 12.22 2.96
CA GLU A 39 -5.80 12.61 3.09
C GLU A 39 -6.78 11.56 2.51
N ASN A 40 -8.01 11.56 3.02
CA ASN A 40 -9.13 10.72 2.56
C ASN A 40 -8.90 9.20 2.71
N ASP A 41 -8.27 8.78 3.81
CA ASP A 41 -7.99 7.38 4.15
C ASP A 41 -7.11 6.65 3.12
N HIS A 42 -6.23 7.41 2.46
CA HIS A 42 -5.18 6.85 1.63
C HIS A 42 -3.89 6.78 2.44
N PHE A 43 -3.10 5.76 2.17
CA PHE A 43 -1.78 5.60 2.79
C PHE A 43 -0.77 5.37 1.68
N SER A 44 0.35 6.08 1.71
CA SER A 44 1.49 5.72 0.86
C SER A 44 2.34 4.68 1.58
N VAL A 45 2.75 3.65 0.86
CA VAL A 45 3.64 2.61 1.37
C VAL A 45 4.84 2.53 0.46
N LYS A 46 6.01 2.81 1.02
CA LYS A 46 7.29 2.74 0.33
C LYS A 46 8.06 1.51 0.77
N PHE A 47 8.42 0.72 -0.22
CA PHE A 47 9.18 -0.51 -0.10
C PHE A 47 10.66 -0.23 -0.25
N GLN A 48 11.47 -0.96 0.50
CA GLN A 48 12.92 -0.92 0.37
C GLN A 48 13.42 -1.91 -0.68
N ASN A 49 12.76 -3.07 -0.79
CA ASN A 49 13.03 -4.08 -1.80
C ASN A 49 12.06 -3.94 -2.99
N GLU A 50 12.60 -3.94 -4.20
CA GLU A 50 11.83 -3.89 -5.45
C GLU A 50 11.09 -5.19 -5.74
N GLU A 51 11.67 -6.34 -5.40
CA GLU A 51 11.04 -7.65 -5.58
C GLU A 51 9.78 -7.79 -4.72
N GLU A 52 9.84 -7.34 -3.46
CA GLU A 52 8.68 -7.30 -2.56
C GLU A 52 7.60 -6.35 -3.11
N TYR A 53 8.00 -5.18 -3.61
CA TYR A 53 7.10 -4.23 -4.26
C TYR A 53 6.37 -4.86 -5.46
N LEU A 54 7.12 -5.47 -6.38
CA LEU A 54 6.56 -6.10 -7.58
C LEU A 54 5.67 -7.30 -7.26
N THR A 55 6.04 -8.07 -6.24
CA THR A 55 5.25 -9.22 -5.76
C THR A 55 3.91 -8.76 -5.18
N VAL A 56 3.90 -7.71 -4.36
CA VAL A 56 2.67 -7.13 -3.81
C VAL A 56 1.81 -6.52 -4.93
N LEU A 57 2.43 -5.82 -5.87
CA LEU A 57 1.73 -5.16 -6.98
C LEU A 57 1.12 -6.16 -7.98
N SER A 58 1.82 -7.26 -8.27
CA SER A 58 1.35 -8.31 -9.19
C SER A 58 0.45 -9.34 -8.52
N GLY A 59 0.33 -9.26 -7.19
CA GLY A 59 -0.47 -10.17 -6.39
C GLY A 59 -1.98 -10.03 -6.63
N LYS A 60 -2.74 -10.93 -6.01
CA LYS A 60 -4.21 -10.87 -6.00
C LYS A 60 -4.71 -9.70 -5.12
N PRO A 61 -5.93 -9.21 -5.34
CA PRO A 61 -6.56 -8.24 -4.45
C PRO A 61 -6.58 -8.75 -3.01
N TRP A 62 -6.21 -7.90 -2.05
CA TRP A 62 -6.18 -8.28 -0.64
C TRP A 62 -7.54 -7.99 0.01
N ALA A 63 -8.09 -8.97 0.71
CA ALA A 63 -9.30 -8.79 1.51
C ALA A 63 -8.93 -8.73 3.00
N ILE A 64 -9.34 -7.66 3.67
CA ILE A 64 -9.07 -7.37 5.08
C ILE A 64 -10.41 -7.15 5.77
N TYR A 65 -10.75 -7.98 6.76
CA TYR A 65 -12.03 -7.91 7.49
C TYR A 65 -13.29 -7.91 6.59
N GLY A 66 -13.26 -8.62 5.46
CA GLY A 66 -14.37 -8.63 4.50
C GLY A 66 -14.46 -7.40 3.59
N HIS A 67 -13.49 -6.48 3.70
CA HIS A 67 -13.34 -5.31 2.84
C HIS A 67 -12.16 -5.48 1.90
N TYR A 68 -12.24 -4.91 0.70
CA TYR A 68 -11.14 -4.98 -0.28
C TYR A 68 -10.14 -3.85 -0.06
N LEU A 69 -8.85 -4.18 -0.13
CA LEU A 69 -7.76 -3.22 -0.18
C LEU A 69 -7.47 -2.89 -1.64
N THR A 70 -7.59 -1.62 -2.00
CA THR A 70 -7.11 -1.11 -3.27
C THR A 70 -5.62 -0.81 -3.16
N ILE A 71 -4.85 -1.27 -4.13
CA ILE A 71 -3.42 -0.98 -4.28
C ILE A 71 -3.24 -0.32 -5.63
N ARG A 72 -2.53 0.81 -5.66
CA ARG A 72 -2.17 1.51 -6.88
C ARG A 72 -0.71 1.93 -6.81
N PRO A 73 0.10 1.77 -7.86
CA PRO A 73 1.45 2.33 -7.89
C PRO A 73 1.38 3.85 -7.73
N TRP A 74 2.34 4.43 -7.00
CA TRP A 74 2.50 5.89 -6.93
C TRP A 74 3.04 6.36 -8.28
N THR A 75 2.14 6.62 -9.24
CA THR A 75 2.50 7.23 -10.51
C THR A 75 2.54 8.73 -10.32
N LEU A 76 3.74 9.29 -10.43
CA LEU A 76 3.92 10.70 -10.70
C LEU A 76 3.76 10.86 -12.21
N ASP A 77 2.52 10.88 -12.70
CA ASP A 77 2.24 11.20 -14.11
C ASP A 77 2.53 12.70 -14.33
N LEU A 78 3.80 13.06 -14.38
CA LEU A 78 4.32 14.36 -14.83
C LEU A 78 4.87 14.25 -16.26
N THR A 79 4.17 13.53 -17.13
CA THR A 79 4.33 13.69 -18.58
C THR A 79 3.05 14.30 -19.12
N SER A 80 2.91 15.60 -18.89
CA SER A 80 2.06 16.44 -19.74
C SER A 80 2.83 16.65 -21.04
N ASN A 81 2.24 16.24 -22.16
CA ASN A 81 2.71 16.50 -23.52
C ASN A 81 2.72 18.01 -23.84
#